data_AF-A0A321L436-F1
#
_entry.id   AF-A0A321L436-F1
#
_cell.length_a   1.000
_cell.length_b   1.000
_cell.length_c   1.000
_cell.angle_alpha   90.00
_cell.angle_beta   90.00
_cell.angle_gamma   90.00
#
_symmetry.space_group_name_H-M   'P 1'
#
loop_
_entity.id
_entity.type
_entity.pdbx_description
1 polymer ?
#
loop_
_entity_poly.entity_id
_entity_poly.type
_entity_poly.pdbx_seq_one_letter_code
_entity_poly.pdbx_strand_id
1 'polypeptide(L)'
;MLSFDVPATNTQIRDLTNQFLKETFPKAIAFGAIHRDTEHPHVHLYLHARQIDGRKIYLTKNEYTSIDERWARIYSQLAGDRSVYVQHLQKKEETRLWKIAAAEAYRKGEPIPLKPERDNDRRERLAEQRLSAQRSEARDRGKKLEARPQAEPVSRPASKKETSRLLAKTEVARERLAHLVRTDASEAEIKSASRIAHDLAWATDKTLATRKEMGRENPPQVVYTTEEWRQLKEYRSSMGVPARDDYGAARLEATRVVAGAELTDARDKAEAFQVARHLWKFEVEGWDRPLSLKEIEQAIKEKSAEKLKLFNFLRPTVRETIQGQIDYLNDVKRDLQKELAAKEAGINKSLGAADVRYEVASKQAEQTRKTRAEQGNKMPEPAHEGDELVRIDLIANRTKDAQLLLYVYGQIKESVLDNPTPAALSRIKGRALRAKMDMFKEAERFTAAARYRDFRQLPLIDHHGFDYTKSLNEVSPKSALETIIRYFTDSREQKREQKQLLDAARLQQERAENQASRAADFSLVMERILEDHCRAAGVSADRVVPMLNKQQIAEMRDFAEKMPYSSAISREFKDAAGLAERWYEERAAAQAQERMPTYDRSTRPGEDARSQPSKIDDRGDRESSSRGR
;
A
#
# COMPACT_ATOMS: atom_id res chain seq x y z
N MET A 1 -19.75 2.18 32.10
CA MET A 1 -19.25 3.55 31.93
C MET A 1 -20.02 4.43 32.88
N LEU A 2 -19.35 5.26 33.67
CA LEU A 2 -19.99 6.21 34.59
C LEU A 2 -19.81 7.61 34.00
N SER A 3 -20.89 8.32 33.66
CA SER A 3 -20.83 9.68 33.07
C SER A 3 -21.18 10.74 34.10
N PHE A 4 -20.60 11.94 33.95
CA PHE A 4 -20.82 13.10 34.80
C PHE A 4 -21.21 14.31 33.95
N ASP A 5 -22.48 14.68 33.99
CA ASP A 5 -23.00 15.80 33.20
C ASP A 5 -22.86 17.14 33.96
N VAL A 6 -22.60 17.07 35.26
CA VAL A 6 -22.21 18.22 36.10
C VAL A 6 -20.67 18.31 36.22
N PRO A 7 -20.10 19.52 36.28
CA PRO A 7 -18.65 19.69 36.48
C PRO A 7 -18.18 18.98 37.76
N ALA A 8 -17.25 18.03 37.61
CA ALA A 8 -16.65 17.30 38.72
C ALA A 8 -15.13 17.24 38.58
N THR A 9 -14.42 17.38 39.71
CA THR A 9 -12.97 17.20 39.80
C THR A 9 -12.60 15.72 39.71
N ASN A 10 -11.37 15.39 39.34
CA ASN A 10 -10.92 13.99 39.30
C ASN A 10 -11.02 13.30 40.68
N THR A 11 -10.82 14.04 41.76
CA THR A 11 -10.99 13.55 43.12
C THR A 11 -12.45 13.17 43.40
N GLN A 12 -13.41 14.06 43.10
CA GLN A 12 -14.85 13.77 43.26
C GLN A 12 -15.29 12.58 42.40
N ILE A 13 -14.85 12.54 41.13
CA ILE A 13 -15.14 11.42 40.22
C ILE A 13 -14.62 10.10 40.80
N ARG A 14 -13.37 10.09 41.29
CA ARG A 14 -12.76 8.91 41.92
C ARG A 14 -13.52 8.49 43.17
N ASP A 15 -13.89 9.42 44.03
CA ASP A 15 -14.55 9.11 45.30
C ASP A 15 -15.96 8.52 45.08
N LEU A 16 -16.73 9.08 44.14
CA LEU A 16 -18.04 8.55 43.75
C LEU A 16 -17.92 7.19 43.04
N THR A 17 -16.90 7.02 42.22
CA THR A 17 -16.58 5.74 41.58
C THR A 17 -16.26 4.69 42.64
N ASN A 18 -15.46 5.03 43.64
CA ASN A 18 -15.13 4.15 44.76
C ASN A 18 -16.37 3.82 45.61
N GLN A 19 -17.24 4.80 45.87
CA GLN A 19 -18.51 4.56 46.54
C GLN A 19 -19.38 3.58 45.76
N PHE A 20 -19.51 3.78 44.44
CA PHE A 20 -20.25 2.89 43.56
C PHE A 20 -19.70 1.46 43.57
N LEU A 21 -18.37 1.31 43.47
CA LEU A 21 -17.69 0.02 43.55
C LEU A 21 -17.89 -0.65 44.92
N LYS A 22 -17.84 0.11 46.01
CA LYS A 22 -18.08 -0.40 47.37
C LYS A 22 -19.53 -0.88 47.56
N GLU A 23 -20.51 -0.15 47.03
CA GLU A 23 -21.93 -0.51 47.13
C GLU A 23 -22.34 -1.66 46.18
N THR A 24 -21.72 -1.74 45.01
CA THR A 24 -22.17 -2.66 43.94
C THR A 24 -21.28 -3.90 43.83
N PHE A 25 -19.99 -3.76 44.09
CA PHE A 25 -18.97 -4.78 43.88
C PHE A 25 -17.93 -4.81 45.02
N PRO A 26 -18.34 -5.02 46.29
CA PRO A 26 -17.48 -4.82 47.46
C PRO A 26 -16.23 -5.70 47.50
N LYS A 27 -16.21 -6.81 46.75
CA LYS A 27 -15.10 -7.76 46.67
C LYS A 27 -14.45 -7.82 45.29
N ALA A 28 -14.84 -6.97 44.35
CA ALA A 28 -14.26 -7.01 43.00
C ALA A 28 -12.93 -6.25 42.94
N ILE A 29 -12.01 -6.78 42.14
CA ILE A 29 -10.84 -6.02 41.71
C ILE A 29 -11.27 -5.16 40.52
N ALA A 30 -11.11 -3.85 40.65
CA ALA A 30 -11.55 -2.88 39.66
C ALA A 30 -10.44 -1.90 39.31
N PHE A 31 -10.40 -1.48 38.05
CA PHE A 31 -9.56 -0.40 37.56
C PHE A 31 -10.45 0.62 36.84
N GLY A 32 -10.23 1.91 37.12
CA GLY A 32 -10.99 3.00 36.49
C GLY A 32 -10.08 3.95 35.74
N ALA A 33 -10.39 4.22 34.47
CA ALA A 33 -9.76 5.26 33.67
C ALA A 33 -10.72 6.46 33.54
N ILE A 34 -10.28 7.65 33.95
CA ILE A 34 -11.05 8.90 33.84
C ILE A 34 -10.71 9.57 32.51
N HIS A 35 -11.73 9.80 31.70
CA HIS A 35 -11.65 10.47 30.41
C HIS A 35 -12.26 11.87 30.50
N ARG A 36 -11.56 12.85 29.93
CA ARG A 36 -11.97 14.27 29.84
C ARG A 36 -11.91 14.81 28.41
N ASP A 37 -11.58 13.95 27.47
CA ASP A 37 -11.51 14.21 26.02
C ASP A 37 -12.88 14.21 25.34
N THR A 38 -13.96 14.04 26.12
CA THR A 38 -15.35 14.14 25.67
C THR A 38 -16.06 15.32 26.35
N GLU A 39 -17.21 15.72 25.79
CA GLU A 39 -18.05 16.82 26.31
C GLU A 39 -18.38 16.67 27.82
N HIS A 40 -18.58 15.45 28.29
CA HIS A 40 -18.79 15.13 29.70
C HIS A 40 -17.67 14.21 30.20
N PRO A 41 -17.04 14.51 31.36
CA PRO A 41 -16.12 13.58 31.99
C PRO A 41 -16.79 12.23 32.25
N HIS A 42 -16.07 11.14 31.97
CA HIS A 42 -16.60 9.80 32.21
C HIS A 42 -15.53 8.82 32.66
N VAL A 43 -15.95 7.71 33.28
CA VAL A 43 -15.06 6.65 33.78
C VAL A 43 -15.35 5.33 33.08
N HIS A 44 -14.31 4.77 32.47
CA HIS A 44 -14.29 3.39 32.02
C HIS A 44 -13.84 2.49 33.17
N LEU A 45 -14.73 1.63 33.63
CA LEU A 45 -14.45 0.65 34.67
C LEU A 45 -14.14 -0.71 34.04
N TYR A 46 -12.92 -1.19 34.29
CA TYR A 46 -12.57 -2.59 34.14
C TYR A 46 -12.85 -3.31 35.45
N LEU A 47 -13.70 -4.34 35.41
CA LEU A 47 -13.97 -5.23 36.53
C LEU A 47 -13.36 -6.60 36.22
N HIS A 48 -12.47 -7.08 37.07
CA HIS A 48 -11.93 -8.42 36.91
C HIS A 48 -13.04 -9.47 37.09
N ALA A 49 -13.03 -10.55 36.30
CA ALA A 49 -14.09 -11.58 36.33
C ALA A 49 -14.16 -12.34 37.67
N ARG A 50 -13.12 -12.22 38.50
CA ARG A 50 -13.02 -12.83 39.82
C ARG A 50 -12.89 -11.77 40.91
N GLN A 51 -13.48 -12.09 42.06
CA GLN A 51 -13.35 -11.36 43.32
C GLN A 51 -11.93 -11.51 43.90
N ILE A 52 -11.62 -10.73 44.93
CA ILE A 52 -10.35 -10.78 45.67
C ILE A 52 -10.06 -12.15 46.29
N ASP A 53 -11.08 -12.97 46.54
CA ASP A 53 -10.96 -14.35 47.05
C ASP A 53 -10.80 -15.40 45.93
N GLY A 54 -10.66 -14.96 44.69
CA GLY A 54 -10.53 -15.83 43.51
C GLY A 54 -11.84 -16.42 42.98
N ARG A 55 -12.99 -16.21 43.64
CA ARG A 55 -14.29 -16.70 43.16
C ARG A 55 -14.81 -15.85 42.02
N LYS A 56 -15.54 -16.46 41.08
CA LYS A 56 -16.16 -15.72 39.96
C LYS A 56 -17.21 -14.74 40.52
N ILE A 57 -17.25 -13.51 40.01
CA ILE A 57 -18.33 -12.58 40.34
C ILE A 57 -19.63 -13.16 39.81
N TYR A 58 -20.57 -13.45 40.72
CA TYR A 58 -21.91 -13.89 40.39
C TYR A 58 -22.87 -12.74 40.67
N LEU A 59 -23.62 -12.33 39.64
CA LEU A 59 -24.69 -11.35 39.73
C LEU A 59 -25.99 -12.07 39.42
N THR A 60 -26.93 -12.05 40.36
CA THR A 60 -28.31 -12.44 40.07
C THR A 60 -28.91 -11.48 39.04
N LYS A 61 -29.98 -11.92 38.36
CA LYS A 61 -30.68 -11.08 37.38
C LYS A 61 -31.10 -9.72 37.98
N ASN A 62 -31.60 -9.71 39.21
CA ASN A 62 -32.04 -8.50 39.91
C ASN A 62 -30.88 -7.58 40.30
N GLU A 63 -29.74 -8.15 40.71
CA GLU A 63 -28.53 -7.36 40.98
C GLU A 63 -28.00 -6.73 39.70
N TYR A 64 -27.92 -7.49 38.60
CA TYR A 64 -27.48 -6.97 37.32
C TYR A 64 -28.38 -5.84 36.83
N THR A 65 -29.70 -6.00 36.93
CA THR A 65 -30.65 -4.97 36.52
C THR A 65 -30.70 -3.76 37.44
N SER A 66 -30.07 -3.75 38.62
CA SER A 66 -30.09 -2.60 39.54
C SER A 66 -28.77 -1.82 39.58
N ILE A 67 -27.75 -2.23 38.81
CA ILE A 67 -26.44 -1.57 38.77
C ILE A 67 -26.58 -0.10 38.35
N ASP A 68 -27.35 0.16 37.29
CA ASP A 68 -27.59 1.51 36.77
C ASP A 68 -28.36 2.37 37.77
N GLU A 69 -29.30 1.79 38.53
CA GLU A 69 -30.07 2.49 39.56
C GLU A 69 -29.17 2.90 40.73
N ARG A 70 -28.27 2.02 41.18
CA ARG A 70 -27.28 2.34 42.22
C ARG A 70 -26.38 3.50 41.80
N TRP A 71 -25.91 3.48 40.55
CA TRP A 71 -25.14 4.59 40.02
C TRP A 71 -25.95 5.89 39.96
N ALA A 72 -27.17 5.86 39.39
CA ALA A 72 -28.02 7.04 39.28
C ALA A 72 -28.35 7.65 40.66
N ARG A 73 -28.53 6.81 41.68
CA ARG A 73 -28.71 7.24 43.07
C ARG A 73 -27.49 7.99 43.60
N ILE A 74 -26.30 7.41 43.48
CA ILE A 74 -25.04 8.03 43.92
C ILE A 74 -24.79 9.35 43.16
N TYR A 75 -25.00 9.34 41.84
CA TYR A 75 -24.83 10.51 41.00
C TYR A 75 -25.82 11.64 41.36
N SER A 76 -27.09 11.32 41.67
CA SER A 76 -28.08 12.32 42.08
C SER A 76 -27.68 13.08 43.37
N GLN A 77 -26.90 12.44 44.25
CA GLN A 77 -26.37 13.10 45.44
C GLN A 77 -25.29 14.13 45.08
N LEU A 78 -24.40 13.80 44.13
CA LEU A 78 -23.42 14.75 43.62
C LEU A 78 -24.09 15.93 42.90
N ALA A 79 -25.09 15.65 42.06
CA ALA A 79 -25.81 16.67 41.31
C ALA A 79 -26.64 17.61 42.21
N GLY A 80 -26.84 17.24 43.48
CA GLY A 80 -27.70 17.98 44.41
C GLY A 80 -29.18 17.95 44.02
N ASP A 81 -29.57 17.09 43.07
CA ASP A 81 -30.90 17.03 42.50
C ASP A 81 -31.42 15.58 42.46
N ARG A 82 -32.37 15.31 43.36
CA ARG A 82 -33.06 14.01 43.44
C ARG A 82 -33.91 13.73 42.20
N SER A 83 -34.31 14.75 41.45
CA SER A 83 -35.10 14.61 40.23
C SER A 83 -34.35 13.79 39.17
N VAL A 84 -33.01 13.86 39.14
CA VAL A 84 -32.16 13.06 38.24
C VAL A 84 -32.37 11.55 38.43
N TYR A 85 -32.43 11.09 39.68
CA TYR A 85 -32.68 9.68 39.99
C TYR A 85 -34.11 9.27 39.64
N VAL A 86 -35.10 10.12 39.92
CA VAL A 86 -36.51 9.86 39.59
C VAL A 86 -36.70 9.77 38.07
N GLN A 87 -36.13 10.70 37.32
CA GLN A 87 -36.17 10.69 35.86
C GLN A 87 -35.47 9.45 35.27
N HIS A 88 -34.35 9.01 35.85
CA HIS A 88 -33.70 7.76 35.44
C HIS A 88 -34.63 6.55 35.60
N LEU A 89 -35.29 6.43 36.76
CA LEU A 89 -36.26 5.36 37.01
C LEU A 89 -37.47 5.43 36.07
N GLN A 90 -37.99 6.63 35.81
CA GLN A 90 -39.08 6.83 34.86
C GLN A 90 -38.70 6.41 33.44
N LYS A 91 -37.52 6.86 32.94
CA LYS A 91 -37.00 6.46 31.62
C LYS A 91 -36.78 4.95 31.53
N LYS A 92 -36.31 4.33 32.61
CA LYS A 92 -36.13 2.88 32.68
C LYS A 92 -37.46 2.13 32.59
N GLU A 93 -38.45 2.58 33.33
CA GLU A 93 -39.79 2.00 33.34
C GLU A 93 -40.50 2.17 32.00
N GLU A 94 -40.43 3.35 31.40
CA GLU A 94 -40.94 3.63 30.04
C GLU A 94 -40.30 2.67 29.01
N THR A 95 -38.99 2.42 29.12
CA THR A 95 -38.28 1.46 28.26
C THR A 95 -38.75 0.02 28.52
N ARG A 96 -39.05 -0.33 29.76
CA ARG A 96 -39.59 -1.64 30.14
C ARG A 96 -40.96 -1.85 29.50
N LEU A 97 -41.86 -0.87 29.64
CA LEU A 97 -43.20 -0.89 29.04
C LEU A 97 -43.12 -0.98 27.52
N TRP A 98 -42.26 -0.19 26.89
CA TRP A 98 -42.03 -0.27 25.45
C TRP A 98 -41.54 -1.65 25.01
N LYS A 99 -40.60 -2.28 25.72
CA LYS A 99 -40.12 -3.64 25.39
C LYS A 99 -41.24 -4.69 25.47
N ILE A 100 -42.14 -4.55 26.43
CA ILE A 100 -43.31 -5.42 26.56
C ILE A 100 -44.23 -5.22 25.34
N ALA A 101 -44.59 -3.97 25.04
CA ALA A 101 -45.44 -3.63 23.90
C ALA A 101 -44.82 -4.05 22.55
N ALA A 102 -43.51 -3.87 22.38
CA ALA A 102 -42.78 -4.28 21.18
C ALA A 102 -42.75 -5.80 21.01
N ALA A 103 -42.55 -6.56 22.10
CA ALA A 103 -42.58 -8.01 22.06
C ALA A 103 -44.00 -8.54 21.76
N GLU A 104 -45.04 -7.89 22.27
CA GLU A 104 -46.43 -8.21 21.96
C GLU A 104 -46.79 -7.91 20.51
N ALA A 105 -46.44 -6.72 19.99
CA ALA A 105 -46.66 -6.35 18.60
C ALA A 105 -45.95 -7.32 17.65
N TYR A 106 -44.69 -7.68 17.95
CA TYR A 106 -43.93 -8.67 17.18
C TYR A 106 -44.60 -10.05 17.17
N ARG A 107 -45.13 -10.52 18.31
CA ARG A 107 -45.86 -11.79 18.39
C ARG A 107 -47.18 -11.77 17.61
N LYS A 108 -47.84 -10.61 17.53
CA LYS A 108 -49.09 -10.42 16.79
C LYS A 108 -48.90 -10.10 15.30
N GLY A 109 -47.67 -9.85 14.85
CA GLY A 109 -47.39 -9.39 13.48
C GLY A 109 -47.77 -7.92 13.23
N GLU A 110 -47.96 -7.14 14.30
CA GLU A 110 -48.30 -5.73 14.23
C GLU A 110 -47.03 -4.84 14.15
N PRO A 111 -47.14 -3.59 13.66
CA PRO A 111 -46.03 -2.65 13.66
C PRO A 111 -45.50 -2.40 15.09
N ILE A 112 -44.19 -2.50 15.28
CA ILE A 112 -43.54 -2.26 16.57
C ILE A 112 -43.72 -0.78 16.94
N PRO A 113 -44.22 -0.44 18.16
CA PRO A 113 -44.37 0.94 18.58
C PRO A 113 -43.02 1.67 18.56
N LEU A 114 -43.03 2.97 18.27
CA LEU A 114 -41.82 3.78 18.24
C LEU A 114 -41.11 3.72 19.61
N LYS A 115 -39.79 3.50 19.57
CA LYS A 115 -38.96 3.51 20.78
C LYS A 115 -39.00 4.92 21.40
N PRO A 116 -39.24 5.03 22.72
CA PRO A 116 -39.13 6.31 23.42
C PRO A 116 -37.80 6.98 23.12
N GLU A 117 -37.84 8.26 22.74
CA GLU A 117 -36.64 8.98 22.33
C GLU A 117 -35.68 9.16 23.52
N ARG A 118 -34.39 8.97 23.25
CA ARG A 118 -33.29 9.17 24.22
C ARG A 118 -32.27 10.11 23.63
N ASP A 119 -31.54 10.82 24.48
CA ASP A 119 -30.49 11.75 24.04
C ASP A 119 -29.41 11.04 23.21
N ASN A 120 -29.08 9.79 23.54
CA ASN A 120 -28.14 9.00 22.75
C ASN A 120 -28.71 8.67 21.35
N ASP A 121 -30.00 8.34 21.26
CA ASP A 121 -30.66 8.08 19.97
C ASP A 121 -30.69 9.35 19.11
N ARG A 122 -30.86 10.53 19.73
CA ARG A 122 -30.78 11.84 19.06
C ARG A 122 -29.36 12.15 18.56
N ARG A 123 -28.34 11.87 19.37
CA ARG A 123 -26.92 12.05 19.00
C ARG A 123 -26.53 11.12 17.86
N GLU A 124 -26.95 9.85 17.90
CA GLU A 124 -26.73 8.90 16.81
C GLU A 124 -27.42 9.35 15.52
N ARG A 125 -28.68 9.80 15.59
CA ARG A 125 -29.39 10.34 14.42
C ARG A 125 -28.70 11.57 13.82
N LEU A 126 -28.18 12.47 14.66
CA LEU A 126 -27.39 13.62 14.21
C LEU A 126 -26.05 13.21 13.61
N ALA A 127 -25.37 12.20 14.17
CA ALA A 127 -24.13 11.66 13.62
C ALA A 127 -24.36 10.98 12.26
N GLU A 128 -25.45 10.23 12.11
CA GLU A 128 -25.86 9.66 10.82
C GLU A 128 -26.22 10.73 9.80
N GLN A 129 -26.93 11.78 10.20
CA GLN A 129 -27.21 12.93 9.33
C GLN A 129 -25.92 13.63 8.87
N ARG A 130 -24.96 13.84 9.77
CA ARG A 130 -23.64 14.41 9.43
C ARG A 130 -22.86 13.50 8.47
N LEU A 131 -22.85 12.19 8.71
CA LEU A 131 -22.21 11.22 7.82
C LEU A 131 -22.89 11.15 6.46
N SER A 132 -24.23 11.25 6.42
CA SER A 132 -24.99 11.29 5.17
C SER A 132 -24.71 12.58 4.39
N ALA A 133 -24.66 13.72 5.06
CA ALA A 133 -24.27 15.00 4.46
C ALA A 133 -22.84 14.96 3.91
N GLN A 134 -21.87 14.41 4.66
CA GLN A 134 -20.50 14.21 4.19
C GLN A 134 -20.42 13.25 2.99
N ARG A 135 -21.24 12.18 2.97
CA ARG A 135 -21.34 11.27 1.82
C ARG A 135 -21.92 11.97 0.59
N SER A 136 -22.91 12.85 0.78
CA SER A 136 -23.48 13.66 -0.30
C SER A 136 -22.43 14.63 -0.85
N GLU A 137 -21.78 15.42 0.02
CA GLU A 137 -20.73 16.37 -0.40
C GLU A 137 -19.56 15.68 -1.13
N ALA A 138 -19.12 14.51 -0.66
CA ALA A 138 -18.03 13.80 -1.33
C ALA A 138 -18.45 13.24 -2.69
N ARG A 139 -19.71 12.78 -2.82
CA ARG A 139 -20.30 12.36 -4.09
C ARG A 139 -20.38 13.54 -5.06
N ASP A 140 -20.79 14.70 -4.58
CA ASP A 140 -20.89 15.93 -5.38
C ASP A 140 -19.52 16.43 -5.84
N ARG A 141 -18.46 16.20 -5.05
CA ARG A 141 -17.06 16.54 -5.40
C ARG A 141 -16.36 15.50 -6.29
N GLY A 142 -17.05 14.44 -6.72
CA GLY A 142 -16.45 13.38 -7.55
C GLY A 142 -15.32 12.59 -6.87
N LYS A 143 -15.07 12.81 -5.57
CA LYS A 143 -14.09 12.06 -4.80
C LYS A 143 -14.74 10.77 -4.33
N LYS A 144 -14.23 9.62 -4.81
CA LYS A 144 -14.55 8.34 -4.16
C LYS A 144 -14.03 8.42 -2.73
N LEU A 145 -14.93 8.54 -1.76
CA LEU A 145 -14.58 8.30 -0.36
C LEU A 145 -13.95 6.92 -0.29
N GLU A 146 -12.69 6.86 0.09
CA GLU A 146 -12.07 5.61 0.48
C GLU A 146 -12.98 4.97 1.54
N ALA A 147 -13.28 3.69 1.37
CA ALA A 147 -14.06 2.96 2.36
C ALA A 147 -13.42 3.21 3.73
N ARG A 148 -14.25 3.52 4.73
CA ARG A 148 -13.80 3.71 6.12
C ARG A 148 -12.74 2.64 6.39
N PRO A 149 -11.49 3.02 6.76
CA PRO A 149 -10.44 2.03 6.96
C PRO A 149 -11.03 0.95 7.84
N GLN A 150 -11.07 -0.29 7.33
CA GLN A 150 -11.59 -1.41 8.08
C GLN A 150 -10.82 -1.37 9.39
N ALA A 151 -11.53 -1.16 10.51
CA ALA A 151 -10.89 -1.11 11.81
C ALA A 151 -10.03 -2.36 11.89
N GLU A 152 -8.71 -2.16 12.02
CA GLU A 152 -7.79 -3.30 12.08
C GLU A 152 -8.37 -4.25 13.12
N PRO A 153 -8.68 -5.50 12.74
CA PRO A 153 -9.36 -6.41 13.64
C PRO A 153 -8.51 -6.49 14.90
N VAL A 154 -9.01 -5.91 16.00
CA VAL A 154 -8.33 -5.88 17.29
C VAL A 154 -7.98 -7.32 17.58
N SER A 155 -6.69 -7.67 17.55
CA SER A 155 -6.22 -9.04 17.71
C SER A 155 -6.39 -9.43 19.16
N ARG A 156 -7.64 -9.70 19.56
CA ARG A 156 -7.89 -10.49 20.75
C ARG A 156 -7.25 -11.85 20.48
N PRO A 157 -6.61 -12.48 21.48
CA PRO A 157 -6.09 -13.83 21.32
C PRO A 157 -7.25 -14.72 20.89
N ALA A 158 -7.29 -15.02 19.59
CA ALA A 158 -8.41 -15.70 18.97
C ALA A 158 -8.63 -17.01 19.73
N SER A 159 -9.87 -17.24 20.13
CA SER A 159 -10.26 -18.52 20.71
C SER A 159 -9.80 -19.65 19.78
N LYS A 160 -9.56 -20.85 20.34
CA LYS A 160 -9.19 -22.04 19.53
C LYS A 160 -10.12 -22.19 18.31
N LYS A 161 -11.41 -21.92 18.51
CA LYS A 161 -12.46 -21.94 17.48
C LYS A 161 -12.25 -20.86 16.41
N GLU A 162 -11.98 -19.62 16.76
CA GLU A 162 -11.74 -18.54 15.79
C GLU A 162 -10.50 -18.80 14.93
N THR A 163 -9.40 -19.26 15.54
CA THR A 163 -8.20 -19.66 14.77
C THR A 163 -8.51 -20.81 13.82
N SER A 164 -9.26 -21.83 14.26
CA SER A 164 -9.73 -22.93 13.38
C SER A 164 -10.59 -22.45 12.21
N ARG A 165 -11.46 -21.46 12.43
CA ARG A 165 -12.31 -20.85 11.39
C ARG A 165 -11.48 -20.03 10.40
N LEU A 166 -10.46 -19.33 10.87
CA LEU A 166 -9.57 -18.54 10.03
C LEU A 166 -8.70 -19.44 9.13
N LEU A 167 -8.20 -20.55 9.67
CA LEU A 167 -7.52 -21.60 8.89
C LEU A 167 -8.43 -22.15 7.79
N ALA A 168 -9.70 -22.44 8.12
CA ALA A 168 -10.68 -22.96 7.15
C ALA A 168 -10.91 -21.98 5.99
N LYS A 169 -11.13 -20.70 6.30
CA LYS A 169 -11.30 -19.65 5.28
C LYS A 169 -10.08 -19.49 4.40
N THR A 170 -8.88 -19.59 4.98
CA THR A 170 -7.61 -19.50 4.25
C THR A 170 -7.46 -20.66 3.27
N GLU A 171 -7.79 -21.89 3.69
CA GLU A 171 -7.78 -23.06 2.81
C GLU A 171 -8.80 -22.93 1.67
N VAL A 172 -10.03 -22.52 1.97
CA VAL A 172 -11.08 -22.29 0.96
C VAL A 172 -10.65 -21.22 -0.05
N ALA A 173 -10.05 -20.12 0.40
CA ALA A 173 -9.60 -19.06 -0.49
C ALA A 173 -8.44 -19.50 -1.41
N ARG A 174 -7.49 -20.31 -0.89
CA ARG A 174 -6.42 -20.89 -1.70
C ARG A 174 -6.95 -21.89 -2.73
N GLU A 175 -7.91 -22.72 -2.35
CA GLU A 175 -8.54 -23.70 -3.26
C GLU A 175 -9.40 -23.01 -4.32
N ARG A 176 -10.07 -21.91 -3.97
CA ARG A 176 -10.76 -21.05 -4.95
C ARG A 176 -9.78 -20.48 -5.96
N LEU A 177 -8.65 -19.95 -5.51
CA LEU A 177 -7.60 -19.45 -6.41
C LEU A 177 -7.08 -20.57 -7.31
N ALA A 178 -6.80 -21.75 -6.77
CA ALA A 178 -6.36 -22.91 -7.54
C ALA A 178 -7.38 -23.34 -8.59
N HIS A 179 -8.67 -23.33 -8.23
CA HIS A 179 -9.76 -23.60 -9.16
C HIS A 179 -9.79 -22.59 -10.31
N LEU A 180 -9.74 -21.29 -10.01
CA LEU A 180 -9.74 -20.23 -11.03
C LEU A 180 -8.53 -20.33 -11.98
N VAL A 181 -7.36 -20.70 -11.45
CA VAL A 181 -6.14 -20.96 -12.26
C VAL A 181 -6.33 -22.18 -13.16
N ARG A 182 -6.94 -23.26 -12.67
CA ARG A 182 -7.21 -24.46 -13.47
C ARG A 182 -8.23 -24.23 -14.59
N THR A 183 -9.21 -23.38 -14.34
CA THR A 183 -10.30 -23.10 -15.30
C THR A 183 -10.01 -21.94 -16.23
N ASP A 184 -8.78 -21.40 -16.22
CA ASP A 184 -8.38 -20.22 -17.02
C ASP A 184 -9.35 -19.05 -16.86
N ALA A 185 -9.74 -18.77 -15.61
CA ALA A 185 -10.64 -17.65 -15.30
C ALA A 185 -9.99 -16.30 -15.64
N SER A 186 -10.80 -15.25 -15.71
CA SER A 186 -10.27 -13.93 -16.09
C SER A 186 -9.19 -13.44 -15.11
N GLU A 187 -8.20 -12.72 -15.63
CA GLU A 187 -7.09 -12.20 -14.84
C GLU A 187 -7.55 -11.35 -13.64
N ALA A 188 -8.61 -10.55 -13.82
CA ALA A 188 -9.18 -9.72 -12.77
C ALA A 188 -9.70 -10.56 -11.59
N GLU A 189 -10.32 -11.71 -11.88
CA GLU A 189 -10.81 -12.65 -10.88
C GLU A 189 -9.66 -13.35 -10.17
N ILE A 190 -8.64 -13.81 -10.90
CA ILE A 190 -7.44 -14.43 -10.32
C ILE A 190 -6.71 -13.42 -9.41
N LYS A 191 -6.55 -12.17 -9.86
CA LYS A 191 -5.95 -11.08 -9.05
C LYS A 191 -6.77 -10.80 -7.80
N SER A 192 -8.10 -10.73 -7.90
CA SER A 192 -8.97 -10.54 -6.74
C SER A 192 -8.87 -11.70 -5.74
N ALA A 193 -8.98 -12.94 -6.22
CA ALA A 193 -8.89 -14.14 -5.39
C ALA A 193 -7.53 -14.27 -4.69
N SER A 194 -6.44 -13.91 -5.36
CA SER A 194 -5.10 -13.91 -4.76
C SER A 194 -4.93 -12.92 -3.62
N ARG A 195 -5.50 -11.71 -3.74
CA ARG A 195 -5.48 -10.72 -2.66
C ARG A 195 -6.24 -11.24 -1.45
N ILE A 196 -7.41 -11.85 -1.66
CA ILE A 196 -8.22 -12.44 -0.58
C ILE A 196 -7.45 -13.59 0.10
N ALA A 197 -6.85 -14.49 -0.70
CA ALA A 197 -6.07 -15.61 -0.17
C ALA A 197 -4.84 -15.14 0.63
N HIS A 198 -4.14 -14.10 0.15
CA HIS A 198 -3.02 -13.50 0.86
C HIS A 198 -3.46 -12.81 2.16
N ASP A 199 -4.51 -11.97 2.13
CA ASP A 199 -5.00 -11.27 3.32
C ASP A 199 -5.39 -12.26 4.44
N LEU A 200 -6.04 -13.38 4.07
CA LEU A 200 -6.41 -14.44 5.01
C LEU A 200 -5.20 -15.23 5.52
N ALA A 201 -4.22 -15.53 4.66
CA ALA A 201 -2.99 -16.20 5.06
C ALA A 201 -2.18 -15.33 6.04
N TRP A 202 -2.01 -14.04 5.74
CA TRP A 202 -1.32 -13.10 6.62
C TRP A 202 -2.01 -12.98 7.99
N ALA A 203 -3.34 -12.87 8.01
CA ALA A 203 -4.10 -12.85 9.26
C ALA A 203 -3.94 -14.16 10.05
N THR A 204 -3.86 -15.30 9.35
CA THR A 204 -3.62 -16.62 9.95
C THR A 204 -2.24 -16.69 10.59
N ASP A 205 -1.20 -16.28 9.87
CA ASP A 205 0.19 -16.30 10.35
C ASP A 205 0.37 -15.41 11.58
N LYS A 206 -0.19 -14.19 11.55
CA LYS A 206 -0.20 -13.29 12.71
C LYS A 206 -0.89 -13.93 13.92
N THR A 207 -2.04 -14.59 13.69
CA THR A 207 -2.78 -15.29 14.75
C THR A 207 -1.99 -16.48 15.31
N LEU A 208 -1.29 -17.25 14.46
CA LEU A 208 -0.46 -18.37 14.89
C LEU A 208 0.79 -17.89 15.66
N ALA A 209 1.43 -16.80 15.22
CA ALA A 209 2.54 -16.19 15.93
C ALA A 209 2.14 -15.75 17.35
N THR A 210 1.03 -15.01 17.49
CA THR A 210 0.51 -14.61 18.81
C THR A 210 0.16 -15.82 19.69
N ARG A 211 -0.33 -16.92 19.09
CA ARG A 211 -0.57 -18.16 19.85
C ARG A 211 0.72 -18.82 20.34
N LYS A 212 1.76 -18.83 19.51
CA LYS A 212 3.08 -19.34 19.88
C LYS A 212 3.67 -18.54 21.05
N GLU A 213 3.56 -17.22 21.02
CA GLU A 213 3.99 -16.33 22.13
C GLU A 213 3.25 -16.61 23.44
N MET A 214 2.00 -17.08 23.37
CA MET A 214 1.20 -17.51 24.53
C MET A 214 1.47 -18.96 24.97
N GLY A 215 2.50 -19.63 24.44
CA GLY A 215 2.79 -21.03 24.75
C GLY A 215 1.79 -22.04 24.16
N ARG A 216 1.01 -21.65 23.14
CA ARG A 216 0.07 -22.52 22.43
C ARG A 216 0.61 -22.89 21.06
N GLU A 217 1.67 -23.69 21.04
CA GLU A 217 2.43 -24.01 19.83
C GLU A 217 1.62 -24.79 18.78
N ASN A 218 0.71 -25.67 19.22
CA ASN A 218 -0.06 -26.50 18.30
C ASN A 218 -1.20 -25.71 17.62
N PRO A 219 -1.23 -25.66 16.27
CA PRO A 219 -2.36 -25.09 15.55
C PRO A 219 -3.61 -25.93 15.81
N PRO A 220 -4.78 -25.31 16.00
CA PRO A 220 -5.99 -26.08 16.23
C PRO A 220 -6.46 -26.76 14.94
N GLN A 221 -7.16 -27.89 15.08
CA GLN A 221 -7.78 -28.57 13.95
C GLN A 221 -8.71 -27.62 13.19
N VAL A 222 -8.66 -27.67 11.86
CA VAL A 222 -9.48 -26.81 10.99
C VAL A 222 -10.95 -27.21 11.12
N VAL A 223 -11.84 -26.21 11.26
CA VAL A 223 -13.28 -26.44 11.41
C VAL A 223 -14.05 -25.65 10.34
N TYR A 224 -14.52 -26.39 9.34
CA TYR A 224 -15.29 -25.86 8.22
C TYR A 224 -16.77 -25.70 8.55
N THR A 225 -17.41 -24.71 7.93
CA THR A 225 -18.88 -24.70 7.82
C THR A 225 -19.34 -25.64 6.70
N THR A 226 -20.64 -25.97 6.69
CA THR A 226 -21.26 -26.72 5.60
C THR A 226 -21.04 -26.05 4.25
N GLU A 227 -21.08 -24.71 4.20
CA GLU A 227 -20.86 -23.95 2.97
C GLU A 227 -19.40 -24.05 2.49
N GLU A 228 -18.44 -23.88 3.40
CA GLU A 228 -17.01 -23.98 3.06
C GLU A 228 -16.64 -25.41 2.61
N TRP A 229 -17.23 -26.44 3.22
CA TRP A 229 -17.10 -27.81 2.75
C TRP A 229 -17.66 -28.01 1.35
N ARG A 230 -18.82 -27.42 1.05
CA ARG A 230 -19.42 -27.48 -0.29
C ARG A 230 -18.51 -26.80 -1.33
N GLN A 231 -18.03 -25.59 -1.02
CA GLN A 231 -17.10 -24.84 -1.86
C GLN A 231 -15.79 -25.61 -2.09
N LEU A 232 -15.20 -26.19 -1.04
CA LEU A 232 -13.99 -27.01 -1.18
C LEU A 232 -14.24 -28.23 -2.06
N LYS A 233 -15.38 -28.90 -1.92
CA LYS A 233 -15.74 -30.05 -2.76
C LYS A 233 -15.89 -29.63 -4.22
N GLU A 234 -16.55 -28.51 -4.47
CA GLU A 234 -16.71 -27.93 -5.82
C GLU A 234 -15.35 -27.57 -6.41
N TYR A 235 -14.52 -26.80 -5.71
CA TYR A 235 -13.19 -26.41 -6.18
C TYR A 235 -12.28 -27.61 -6.38
N ARG A 236 -12.28 -28.58 -5.48
CA ARG A 236 -11.47 -29.81 -5.62
C ARG A 236 -11.98 -30.75 -6.69
N SER A 237 -13.25 -30.68 -7.08
CA SER A 237 -13.74 -31.48 -8.22
C SER A 237 -13.00 -31.13 -9.51
N SER A 238 -12.52 -29.89 -9.65
CA SER A 238 -11.64 -29.50 -10.77
C SER A 238 -10.22 -30.06 -10.69
N MET A 239 -9.75 -30.59 -9.55
CA MET A 239 -8.45 -31.30 -9.47
C MET A 239 -8.47 -32.62 -10.25
N GLY A 240 -9.63 -33.29 -10.25
CA GLY A 240 -9.80 -34.61 -10.88
C GLY A 240 -10.04 -34.54 -12.38
N VAL A 241 -10.13 -33.33 -12.94
CA VAL A 241 -10.11 -33.12 -14.38
C VAL A 241 -8.66 -32.77 -14.72
N PRO A 242 -7.77 -33.75 -15.02
CA PRO A 242 -6.49 -33.43 -15.61
C PRO A 242 -6.77 -32.53 -16.82
N ALA A 243 -5.88 -31.56 -17.12
CA ALA A 243 -5.95 -30.85 -18.39
C ALA A 243 -6.01 -31.92 -19.50
N ARG A 244 -7.22 -32.17 -20.00
CA ARG A 244 -7.53 -33.37 -20.79
C ARG A 244 -6.83 -33.31 -22.14
N ASP A 245 -6.42 -32.12 -22.53
CA ASP A 245 -5.70 -31.79 -23.74
C ASP A 245 -4.35 -31.13 -23.43
N ASP A 246 -3.48 -31.14 -24.44
CA ASP A 246 -2.18 -30.48 -24.38
C ASP A 246 -2.33 -28.96 -24.23
N TYR A 247 -3.41 -28.38 -24.76
CA TYR A 247 -3.69 -26.96 -24.65
C TYR A 247 -3.89 -26.51 -23.20
N GLY A 248 -4.73 -27.19 -22.41
CA GLY A 248 -4.94 -26.83 -21.00
C GLY A 248 -3.66 -26.97 -20.16
N ALA A 249 -2.83 -27.97 -20.45
CA ALA A 249 -1.54 -28.12 -19.77
C ALA A 249 -0.55 -27.00 -20.18
N ALA A 250 -0.56 -26.61 -21.45
CA ALA A 250 0.23 -25.50 -21.98
C ALA A 250 -0.20 -24.15 -21.38
N ARG A 251 -1.51 -23.89 -21.25
CA ARG A 251 -2.07 -22.69 -20.58
C ARG A 251 -1.68 -22.63 -19.10
N LEU A 252 -1.66 -23.77 -18.42
CA LEU A 252 -1.26 -23.82 -17.01
C LEU A 252 0.22 -23.48 -16.82
N GLU A 253 1.10 -23.96 -17.69
CA GLU A 253 2.52 -23.54 -17.67
C GLU A 253 2.69 -22.08 -18.05
N ALA A 254 1.92 -21.55 -19.02
CA ALA A 254 1.92 -20.13 -19.34
C ALA A 254 1.52 -19.27 -18.12
N THR A 255 0.45 -19.66 -17.43
CA THR A 255 -0.01 -19.02 -16.18
C THR A 255 1.07 -19.05 -15.09
N ARG A 256 1.80 -20.17 -14.95
CA ARG A 256 2.93 -20.26 -14.01
C ARG A 256 4.06 -19.29 -14.37
N VAL A 257 4.41 -19.18 -15.65
CA VAL A 257 5.45 -18.26 -16.13
C VAL A 257 5.04 -16.80 -15.89
N VAL A 258 3.81 -16.42 -16.25
CA VAL A 258 3.26 -15.07 -16.00
C VAL A 258 3.29 -14.75 -14.49
N ALA A 259 2.82 -15.68 -13.64
CA ALA A 259 2.83 -15.50 -12.19
C ALA A 259 4.26 -15.35 -11.63
N GLY A 260 5.24 -16.09 -12.17
CA GLY A 260 6.64 -15.98 -11.79
C GLY A 260 7.27 -14.64 -12.18
N ALA A 261 6.94 -14.13 -13.37
CA ALA A 261 7.34 -12.79 -13.80
C ALA A 261 6.75 -11.71 -12.89
N GLU A 262 5.45 -11.78 -12.58
CA GLU A 262 4.79 -10.82 -11.69
C GLU A 262 5.31 -10.87 -10.25
N LEU A 263 5.69 -12.05 -9.75
CA LEU A 263 6.33 -12.20 -8.45
C LEU A 263 7.71 -11.52 -8.42
N THR A 264 8.53 -11.76 -9.46
CA THR A 264 9.85 -11.13 -9.60
C THR A 264 9.73 -9.60 -9.63
N ASP A 265 8.77 -9.09 -10.41
CA ASP A 265 8.46 -7.67 -10.44
C ASP A 265 8.02 -7.09 -9.10
N ALA A 266 7.14 -7.80 -8.38
CA ALA A 266 6.68 -7.35 -7.08
C ALA A 266 7.81 -7.35 -6.04
N ARG A 267 8.75 -8.31 -6.13
CA ARG A 267 9.97 -8.34 -5.30
C ARG A 267 10.88 -7.16 -5.61
N ASP A 268 11.20 -6.91 -6.88
CA ASP A 268 12.02 -5.77 -7.29
C ASP A 268 11.40 -4.43 -6.83
N LYS A 269 10.07 -4.28 -6.91
CA LYS A 269 9.36 -3.09 -6.39
C LYS A 269 9.47 -2.95 -4.87
N ALA A 270 9.33 -4.05 -4.14
CA ALA A 270 9.50 -4.07 -2.69
C ALA A 270 10.93 -3.68 -2.29
N GLU A 271 11.93 -4.26 -2.96
CA GLU A 271 13.34 -3.93 -2.73
C GLU A 271 13.67 -2.48 -3.07
N ALA A 272 13.21 -2.00 -4.24
CA ALA A 272 13.40 -0.61 -4.66
C ALA A 272 12.75 0.37 -3.67
N PHE A 273 11.57 0.04 -3.14
CA PHE A 273 10.95 0.83 -2.09
C PHE A 273 11.79 0.82 -0.81
N GLN A 274 12.25 -0.34 -0.33
CA GLN A 274 13.07 -0.41 0.89
C GLN A 274 14.37 0.41 0.78
N VAL A 275 15.00 0.43 -0.39
CA VAL A 275 16.20 1.23 -0.64
C VAL A 275 15.88 2.73 -0.68
N ALA A 276 14.77 3.11 -1.30
CA ALA A 276 14.45 4.51 -1.57
C ALA A 276 13.48 5.15 -0.57
N ARG A 277 12.88 4.42 0.38
CA ARG A 277 11.74 4.88 1.19
C ARG A 277 11.98 6.23 1.90
N HIS A 278 13.20 6.54 2.33
CA HIS A 278 13.53 7.82 2.97
C HIS A 278 13.61 9.02 2.00
N LEU A 279 13.74 8.74 0.71
CA LEU A 279 13.77 9.71 -0.39
C LEU A 279 12.41 9.87 -1.07
N TRP A 280 11.43 9.03 -0.72
CA TRP A 280 10.08 9.18 -1.22
C TRP A 280 9.47 10.47 -0.71
N LYS A 281 8.84 11.21 -1.62
CA LYS A 281 8.24 12.50 -1.34
C LYS A 281 6.74 12.38 -1.22
N PHE A 282 6.19 13.04 -0.20
CA PHE A 282 4.78 13.06 0.09
C PHE A 282 4.28 14.51 0.18
N GLU A 283 3.02 14.73 -0.18
CA GLU A 283 2.38 16.03 -0.01
C GLU A 283 2.05 16.23 1.48
N VAL A 284 2.65 17.24 2.11
CA VAL A 284 2.44 17.56 3.51
C VAL A 284 1.62 18.85 3.60
N GLU A 285 0.55 18.85 4.38
CA GLU A 285 -0.28 20.03 4.58
C GLU A 285 0.55 21.21 5.12
N GLY A 286 0.44 22.37 4.48
CA GLY A 286 1.21 23.58 4.82
C GLY A 286 2.56 23.74 4.10
N TRP A 287 2.93 22.83 3.20
CA TRP A 287 4.16 22.93 2.40
C TRP A 287 3.86 23.02 0.90
N ASP A 288 4.51 23.95 0.21
CA ASP A 288 4.32 24.19 -1.23
C ASP A 288 4.91 23.10 -2.13
N ARG A 289 5.68 22.16 -1.55
CA ARG A 289 6.33 21.08 -2.27
C ARG A 289 6.30 19.77 -1.49
N PRO A 290 6.28 18.62 -2.19
CA PRO A 290 6.41 17.32 -1.55
C PRO A 290 7.74 17.19 -0.79
N LEU A 291 7.67 16.64 0.42
CA LEU A 291 8.80 16.47 1.33
C LEU A 291 9.14 14.99 1.51
N SER A 292 10.42 14.69 1.67
CA SER A 292 10.88 13.35 2.06
C SER A 292 11.24 13.25 3.54
N LEU A 293 11.21 12.04 4.09
CA LEU A 293 11.61 11.77 5.48
C LEU A 293 13.04 12.29 5.74
N LYS A 294 13.96 12.07 4.80
CA LYS A 294 15.32 12.62 4.85
C LYS A 294 15.37 14.15 4.95
N GLU A 295 14.56 14.86 4.16
CA GLU A 295 14.54 16.33 4.17
C GLU A 295 14.05 16.87 5.52
N ILE A 296 13.06 16.22 6.13
CA ILE A 296 12.57 16.55 7.47
C ILE A 296 13.62 16.24 8.56
N GLU A 297 14.28 15.08 8.49
CA GLU A 297 15.35 14.73 9.44
C GLU A 297 16.51 15.73 9.39
N GLN A 298 16.87 16.15 8.18
CA GLN A 298 17.90 17.18 7.98
C GLN A 298 17.48 18.52 8.57
N ALA A 299 16.22 18.94 8.37
CA ALA A 299 15.68 20.17 8.95
C ALA A 299 15.66 20.12 10.49
N ILE A 300 15.29 18.98 11.09
CA ILE A 300 15.34 18.77 12.55
C ILE A 300 16.77 18.90 13.07
N LYS A 301 17.75 18.29 12.37
CA LYS A 301 19.17 18.34 12.73
C LYS A 301 19.71 19.77 12.69
N GLU A 302 19.38 20.52 11.64
CA GLU A 302 19.77 21.92 11.47
C GLU A 302 19.18 22.80 12.57
N LYS A 303 17.89 22.64 12.88
CA LYS A 303 17.22 23.38 13.96
C LYS A 303 17.73 23.02 15.35
N SER A 304 18.05 21.76 15.57
CA SER A 304 18.67 21.30 16.82
C SER A 304 20.07 21.89 16.99
N ALA A 305 20.86 21.99 15.92
CA ALA A 305 22.15 22.66 15.95
C ALA A 305 22.02 24.17 16.19
N GLU A 306 21.02 24.83 15.60
CA GLU A 306 20.68 26.23 15.87
C GLU A 306 20.34 26.45 17.35
N LYS A 307 19.50 25.58 17.93
CA LYS A 307 19.16 25.59 19.35
C LYS A 307 20.38 25.44 20.26
N LEU A 308 21.33 24.56 19.91
CA LEU A 308 22.57 24.36 20.66
C LEU A 308 23.48 25.58 20.61
N LYS A 309 23.57 26.28 19.47
CA LYS A 309 24.34 27.53 19.35
C LYS A 309 23.80 28.64 20.25
N LEU A 310 22.49 28.65 20.53
CA LEU A 310 21.85 29.60 21.43
C LEU A 310 22.10 29.32 22.92
N PHE A 311 22.64 28.15 23.28
CA PHE A 311 22.99 27.85 24.67
C PHE A 311 24.05 28.80 25.25
N ASN A 312 24.75 29.54 24.37
CA ASN A 312 25.73 30.55 24.73
C ASN A 312 25.16 31.99 24.83
N PHE A 313 23.84 32.22 24.62
CA PHE A 313 23.25 33.57 24.64
C PHE A 313 21.89 33.65 25.38
N LEU A 314 21.71 34.73 26.15
CA LEU A 314 20.57 35.07 27.03
C LEU A 314 19.24 35.37 26.29
N ARG A 315 18.73 34.51 25.40
CA ARG A 315 17.43 34.72 24.71
C ARG A 315 16.48 33.52 24.82
N PRO A 316 15.75 33.36 25.94
CA PRO A 316 14.81 32.26 26.16
C PRO A 316 13.70 32.15 25.09
N THR A 317 13.15 33.28 24.64
CA THR A 317 12.04 33.33 23.67
C THR A 317 12.39 32.75 22.30
N VAL A 318 13.61 32.97 21.82
CA VAL A 318 14.09 32.40 20.55
C VAL A 318 14.26 30.88 20.68
N ARG A 319 14.74 30.41 21.83
CA ARG A 319 14.89 28.97 22.10
C ARG A 319 13.55 28.24 22.13
N GLU A 320 12.53 28.84 22.75
CA GLU A 320 11.16 28.31 22.76
C GLU A 320 10.57 28.25 21.35
N THR A 321 10.82 29.28 20.54
CA THR A 321 10.37 29.31 19.13
C THR A 321 11.02 28.19 18.31
N ILE A 322 12.34 27.99 18.43
CA ILE A 322 13.04 26.89 17.75
C ILE A 322 12.57 25.54 18.27
N GLN A 323 12.29 25.41 19.57
CA GLN A 323 11.71 24.19 20.11
C GLN A 323 10.35 23.89 19.48
N GLY A 324 9.46 24.88 19.39
CA GLY A 324 8.17 24.72 18.70
C GLY A 324 8.32 24.31 17.23
N GLN A 325 9.33 24.84 16.52
CA GLN A 325 9.66 24.40 15.15
C GLN A 325 10.14 22.94 15.10
N ILE A 326 10.97 22.52 16.05
CA ILE A 326 11.43 21.12 16.15
C ILE A 326 10.24 20.20 16.45
N ASP A 327 9.35 20.60 17.36
CA ASP A 327 8.17 19.81 17.72
C ASP A 327 7.23 19.65 16.53
N TYR A 328 6.97 20.74 15.78
CA TYR A 328 6.21 20.68 14.53
C TYR A 328 6.85 19.76 13.49
N LEU A 329 8.17 19.85 13.27
CA LEU A 329 8.88 18.96 12.35
C LEU A 329 8.82 17.49 12.80
N ASN A 330 8.80 17.22 14.11
CA ASN A 330 8.62 15.87 14.65
C ASN A 330 7.19 15.34 14.46
N ASP A 331 6.17 16.20 14.47
CA ASP A 331 4.80 15.83 14.10
C ASP A 331 4.74 15.48 12.61
N VAL A 332 5.31 16.32 11.74
CA VAL A 332 5.41 16.05 10.29
C VAL A 332 6.17 14.75 10.01
N LYS A 333 7.28 14.51 10.74
CA LYS A 333 8.03 13.24 10.65
C LYS A 333 7.13 12.04 10.96
N ARG A 334 6.33 12.12 12.03
CA ARG A 334 5.41 11.03 12.42
C ARG A 334 4.35 10.78 11.36
N ASP A 335 3.82 11.82 10.72
CA ASP A 335 2.82 11.66 9.67
C ASP A 335 3.44 11.06 8.39
N LEU A 336 4.62 11.52 7.96
CA LEU A 336 5.37 10.89 6.87
C LEU A 336 5.69 9.42 7.13
N GLN A 337 6.04 9.06 8.38
CA GLN A 337 6.27 7.66 8.76
C GLN A 337 5.00 6.81 8.67
N LYS A 338 3.82 7.36 9.00
CA LYS A 338 2.54 6.65 8.81
C LYS A 338 2.26 6.42 7.32
N GLU A 339 2.50 7.41 6.48
CA GLU A 339 2.31 7.27 5.02
C GLU A 339 3.27 6.27 4.41
N LEU A 340 4.53 6.27 4.86
CA LEU A 340 5.52 5.26 4.48
C LEU A 340 5.09 3.86 4.90
N ALA A 341 4.62 3.69 6.14
CA ALA A 341 4.11 2.40 6.62
C ALA A 341 2.88 1.92 5.83
N ALA A 342 1.95 2.82 5.48
CA ALA A 342 0.81 2.51 4.63
C ALA A 342 1.25 2.10 3.22
N LYS A 343 2.24 2.78 2.65
CA LYS A 343 2.81 2.45 1.34
C LYS A 343 3.50 1.09 1.35
N GLU A 344 4.30 0.84 2.39
CA GLU A 344 4.96 -0.45 2.62
C GLU A 344 3.95 -1.58 2.72
N ALA A 345 2.87 -1.40 3.49
CA ALA A 345 1.79 -2.36 3.61
C ALA A 345 1.13 -2.67 2.25
N GLY A 346 0.91 -1.63 1.43
CA GLY A 346 0.38 -1.81 0.06
C GLY A 346 1.31 -2.60 -0.85
N ILE A 347 2.63 -2.36 -0.78
CA ILE A 347 3.63 -3.07 -1.56
C ILE A 347 3.77 -4.53 -1.09
N ASN A 348 3.85 -4.76 0.22
CA ASN A 348 3.91 -6.09 0.82
C ASN A 348 2.66 -6.91 0.49
N LYS A 349 1.48 -6.28 0.48
CA LYS A 349 0.23 -6.92 0.05
C LYS A 349 0.28 -7.35 -1.42
N SER A 350 0.82 -6.50 -2.29
CA SER A 350 1.00 -6.84 -3.71
C SER A 350 2.00 -7.99 -3.90
N LEU A 351 3.11 -7.96 -3.17
CA LEU A 351 4.12 -9.01 -3.17
C LEU A 351 3.54 -10.34 -2.69
N GLY A 352 2.86 -10.36 -1.54
CA GLY A 352 2.26 -11.57 -1.00
C GLY A 352 1.15 -12.14 -1.89
N ALA A 353 0.35 -11.29 -2.55
CA ALA A 353 -0.63 -11.75 -3.54
C ALA A 353 0.04 -12.36 -4.80
N ALA A 354 1.17 -11.81 -5.25
CA ALA A 354 1.95 -12.39 -6.35
C ALA A 354 2.60 -13.73 -5.95
N ASP A 355 3.12 -13.83 -4.72
CA ASP A 355 3.75 -15.03 -4.18
C ASP A 355 2.75 -16.19 -4.07
N VAL A 356 1.56 -15.93 -3.51
CA VAL A 356 0.49 -16.93 -3.43
C VAL A 356 0.03 -17.39 -4.82
N ARG A 357 -0.05 -16.50 -5.82
CA ARG A 357 -0.39 -16.89 -7.20
C ARG A 357 0.66 -17.80 -7.81
N TYR A 358 1.93 -17.44 -7.68
CA TYR A 358 3.03 -18.26 -8.19
C TYR A 358 3.09 -19.62 -7.50
N GLU A 359 2.91 -19.67 -6.17
CA GLU A 359 2.89 -20.92 -5.40
C GLU A 359 1.76 -21.84 -5.88
N VAL A 360 0.55 -21.30 -6.03
CA VAL A 360 -0.61 -22.07 -6.49
C VAL A 360 -0.43 -22.55 -7.93
N ALA A 361 -0.03 -21.67 -8.86
CA ALA A 361 0.21 -22.04 -10.25
C ALA A 361 1.33 -23.08 -10.40
N SER A 362 2.41 -22.93 -9.62
CA SER A 362 3.53 -23.90 -9.62
C SER A 362 3.10 -25.28 -9.12
N LYS A 363 2.34 -25.34 -8.01
CA LYS A 363 1.80 -26.61 -7.50
C LYS A 363 0.88 -27.29 -8.50
N GLN A 364 0.01 -26.53 -9.18
CA GLN A 364 -0.87 -27.09 -10.20
C GLN A 364 -0.08 -27.61 -11.41
N ALA A 365 0.92 -26.86 -11.88
CA ALA A 365 1.77 -27.28 -12.99
C ALA A 365 2.58 -28.54 -12.64
N GLU A 366 3.14 -28.64 -11.43
CA GLU A 366 3.84 -29.84 -10.96
C GLU A 366 2.94 -31.06 -10.83
N GLN A 367 1.72 -30.90 -10.31
CA GLN A 367 0.74 -31.98 -10.25
C GLN A 367 0.39 -32.46 -11.66
N THR A 368 0.12 -31.54 -12.59
CA THR A 368 -0.17 -31.87 -13.99
C THR A 368 1.01 -32.57 -14.66
N ARG A 369 2.24 -32.12 -14.41
CA ARG A 369 3.46 -32.76 -14.90
C ARG A 369 3.61 -34.20 -14.41
N LYS A 370 3.33 -34.45 -13.13
CA LYS A 370 3.35 -35.81 -12.55
C LYS A 370 2.30 -36.71 -13.19
N THR A 371 1.04 -36.26 -13.24
CA THR A 371 -0.05 -37.03 -13.85
C THR A 371 0.22 -37.35 -15.32
N ARG A 372 0.75 -36.39 -16.09
CA ARG A 372 1.11 -36.61 -17.49
C ARG A 372 2.29 -37.57 -17.64
N ALA A 373 3.32 -37.45 -16.80
CA ALA A 373 4.45 -38.38 -16.80
C ALA A 373 4.02 -39.82 -16.48
N GLU A 374 3.09 -40.00 -15.53
CA GLU A 374 2.47 -41.31 -15.23
C GLU A 374 1.69 -41.88 -16.42
N GLN A 375 1.14 -41.01 -17.26
CA GLN A 375 0.46 -41.38 -18.51
C GLN A 375 1.42 -41.52 -19.72
N GLY A 376 2.73 -41.34 -19.54
CA GLY A 376 3.71 -41.38 -20.62
C GLY A 376 3.75 -40.12 -21.51
N ASN A 377 3.04 -39.06 -21.13
CA ASN A 377 2.96 -37.81 -21.86
C ASN A 377 3.96 -36.78 -21.30
N LYS A 378 4.64 -36.03 -22.18
CA LYS A 378 5.48 -34.89 -21.77
C LYS A 378 4.62 -33.67 -21.45
N MET A 379 5.17 -32.73 -20.67
CA MET A 379 4.54 -31.43 -20.49
C MET A 379 4.70 -30.63 -21.80
N PRO A 380 3.61 -30.11 -22.39
CA PRO A 380 3.71 -29.30 -23.60
C PRO A 380 4.39 -27.95 -23.29
N GLU A 381 4.85 -27.27 -24.34
CA GLU A 381 5.38 -25.92 -24.22
C GLU A 381 4.28 -24.93 -23.78
N PRO A 382 4.62 -23.86 -23.05
CA PRO A 382 3.62 -22.90 -22.59
C PRO A 382 2.89 -22.21 -23.76
N ALA A 383 1.56 -22.16 -23.72
CA ALA A 383 0.74 -21.48 -24.72
C ALA A 383 0.26 -20.13 -24.17
N HIS A 384 0.93 -19.04 -24.56
CA HIS A 384 0.59 -17.69 -24.09
C HIS A 384 -0.44 -17.01 -24.98
N GLU A 385 -1.27 -16.18 -24.36
CA GLU A 385 -2.07 -15.18 -25.06
C GLU A 385 -1.20 -13.95 -25.42
N GLY A 386 -1.64 -13.19 -26.42
CA GLY A 386 -0.88 -12.03 -26.90
C GLY A 386 -0.69 -10.94 -25.85
N ASP A 387 -1.70 -10.70 -25.01
CA ASP A 387 -1.63 -9.73 -23.90
C ASP A 387 -0.71 -10.21 -22.77
N GLU A 388 -0.66 -11.51 -22.50
CA GLU A 388 0.27 -12.13 -21.55
C GLU A 388 1.72 -11.93 -21.98
N LEU A 389 2.05 -12.18 -23.26
CA LEU A 389 3.40 -11.93 -23.79
C LEU A 389 3.77 -10.45 -23.71
N VAL A 390 2.85 -9.53 -24.03
CA VAL A 390 3.06 -8.09 -23.86
C VAL A 390 3.31 -7.73 -22.39
N ARG A 391 2.58 -8.35 -21.46
CA ARG A 391 2.77 -8.14 -20.02
C ARG A 391 4.14 -8.65 -19.56
N ILE A 392 4.55 -9.83 -20.01
CA ILE A 392 5.87 -10.38 -19.70
C ILE A 392 6.98 -9.50 -20.29
N ASP A 393 6.85 -9.00 -21.54
CA ASP A 393 7.79 -8.03 -22.15
C ASP A 393 7.92 -6.78 -21.26
N LEU A 394 6.79 -6.20 -20.85
CA LEU A 394 6.78 -5.02 -19.98
C LEU A 394 7.47 -5.27 -18.64
N ILE A 395 7.27 -6.45 -18.04
CA ILE A 395 7.95 -6.85 -16.81
C ILE A 395 9.45 -6.98 -17.06
N ALA A 396 9.86 -7.75 -18.07
CA ALA A 396 11.27 -7.98 -18.40
C ALA A 396 12.03 -6.67 -18.64
N ASN A 397 11.42 -5.71 -19.35
CA ASN A 397 12.01 -4.39 -19.58
C ASN A 397 12.12 -3.56 -18.29
N ARG A 398 11.15 -3.66 -17.37
CA ARG A 398 11.17 -2.91 -16.10
C ARG A 398 12.17 -3.49 -15.10
N THR A 399 12.23 -4.81 -14.98
CA THR A 399 13.12 -5.52 -14.05
C THR A 399 14.53 -5.75 -14.63
N LYS A 400 14.73 -5.42 -15.91
CA LYS A 400 15.95 -5.72 -16.66
C LYS A 400 16.28 -7.22 -16.63
N ASP A 401 15.25 -8.07 -16.75
CA ASP A 401 15.40 -9.53 -16.77
C ASP A 401 15.69 -10.02 -18.18
N ALA A 402 16.97 -10.30 -18.44
CA ALA A 402 17.47 -10.76 -19.73
C ALA A 402 16.89 -12.11 -20.15
N GLN A 403 16.69 -13.03 -19.21
CA GLN A 403 16.17 -14.37 -19.49
C GLN A 403 14.69 -14.33 -19.85
N LEU A 404 13.93 -13.52 -19.12
CA LEU A 404 12.51 -13.31 -19.40
C LEU A 404 12.29 -12.61 -20.74
N LEU A 405 13.16 -11.65 -21.08
CA LEU A 405 13.12 -10.99 -22.39
C LEU A 405 13.45 -11.96 -23.53
N LEU A 406 14.50 -12.79 -23.38
CA LEU A 406 14.83 -13.85 -24.36
C LEU A 406 13.68 -14.84 -24.52
N TYR A 407 13.03 -15.20 -23.42
CA TYR A 407 11.86 -16.07 -23.44
C TYR A 407 10.74 -15.48 -24.29
N VAL A 408 10.32 -14.24 -24.03
CA VAL A 408 9.27 -13.58 -24.82
C VAL A 408 9.68 -13.45 -26.27
N TYR A 409 10.92 -13.01 -26.53
CA TYR A 409 11.42 -12.89 -27.89
C TYR A 409 11.37 -14.24 -28.61
N GLY A 410 11.76 -15.34 -27.97
CA GLY A 410 11.66 -16.68 -28.54
C GLY A 410 10.24 -17.07 -28.95
N GLN A 411 9.22 -16.68 -28.16
CA GLN A 411 7.82 -16.96 -28.45
C GLN A 411 7.26 -16.17 -29.65
N ILE A 412 7.81 -14.98 -29.93
CA ILE A 412 7.33 -14.10 -31.02
C ILE A 412 8.35 -13.94 -32.16
N LYS A 413 9.48 -14.64 -32.10
CA LYS A 413 10.62 -14.39 -32.98
C LYS A 413 10.24 -14.52 -34.45
N GLU A 414 9.62 -15.63 -34.82
CA GLU A 414 9.24 -15.90 -36.21
C GLU A 414 8.26 -14.85 -36.73
N SER A 415 7.18 -14.59 -35.98
CA SER A 415 6.15 -13.63 -36.40
C SER A 415 6.65 -12.20 -36.56
N VAL A 416 7.60 -11.76 -35.72
CA VAL A 416 8.16 -10.40 -35.79
C VAL A 416 9.26 -10.29 -36.85
N LEU A 417 10.03 -11.36 -37.08
CA LEU A 417 11.10 -11.36 -38.09
C LEU A 417 10.60 -11.59 -39.52
N ASP A 418 9.42 -12.19 -39.70
CA ASP A 418 8.84 -12.40 -41.04
C ASP A 418 8.45 -11.06 -41.72
N ASN A 419 8.11 -10.04 -40.93
CA ASN A 419 7.70 -8.72 -41.44
C ASN A 419 8.28 -7.56 -40.59
N PRO A 420 9.60 -7.32 -40.65
CA PRO A 420 10.24 -6.31 -39.83
C PRO A 420 9.88 -4.90 -40.34
N THR A 421 8.98 -4.22 -39.64
CA THR A 421 8.61 -2.84 -40.01
C THR A 421 9.72 -1.84 -39.60
N PRO A 422 9.95 -0.76 -40.37
CA PRO A 422 10.90 0.29 -39.98
C PRO A 422 10.61 0.89 -38.60
N ALA A 423 9.33 1.01 -38.23
CA ALA A 423 8.92 1.51 -36.92
C ALA A 423 9.28 0.54 -35.78
N ALA A 424 9.14 -0.78 -35.99
CA ALA A 424 9.55 -1.79 -35.02
C ALA A 424 11.08 -1.77 -34.82
N LEU A 425 11.85 -1.72 -35.92
CA LEU A 425 13.31 -1.57 -35.87
C LEU A 425 13.74 -0.33 -35.09
N SER A 426 13.15 0.82 -35.40
CA SER A 426 13.43 2.09 -34.72
C SER A 426 13.16 2.01 -33.22
N ARG A 427 12.04 1.36 -32.84
CA ARG A 427 11.67 1.12 -31.44
C ARG A 427 12.68 0.21 -30.72
N ILE A 428 13.08 -0.89 -31.35
CA ILE A 428 14.03 -1.85 -30.77
C ILE A 428 15.42 -1.21 -30.64
N LYS A 429 15.87 -0.44 -31.64
CA LYS A 429 17.11 0.34 -31.55
C LYS A 429 17.08 1.33 -30.39
N GLY A 430 15.97 2.06 -30.22
CA GLY A 430 15.76 2.95 -29.08
C GLY A 430 15.83 2.23 -27.74
N ARG A 431 15.16 1.06 -27.62
CA ARG A 431 15.22 0.22 -26.41
C ARG A 431 16.64 -0.31 -26.13
N ALA A 432 17.37 -0.77 -27.14
CA ALA A 432 18.73 -1.29 -26.99
C ALA A 432 19.71 -0.21 -26.51
N LEU A 433 19.64 1.00 -27.08
CA LEU A 433 20.45 2.14 -26.63
C LEU A 433 20.14 2.53 -25.18
N ARG A 434 18.87 2.48 -24.77
CA ARG A 434 18.48 2.72 -23.37
C ARG A 434 19.01 1.63 -22.44
N ALA A 435 18.90 0.36 -22.82
CA ALA A 435 19.45 -0.75 -22.05
C ALA A 435 20.97 -0.59 -21.85
N LYS A 436 21.69 -0.19 -22.89
CA LYS A 436 23.13 0.10 -22.85
C LYS A 436 23.47 1.29 -21.95
N MET A 437 22.71 2.38 -22.05
CA MET A 437 22.87 3.53 -21.14
C MET A 437 22.63 3.13 -19.68
N ASP A 438 21.60 2.34 -19.42
CA ASP A 438 21.28 1.83 -18.09
C ASP A 438 22.38 0.91 -17.54
N MET A 439 22.96 0.04 -18.37
CA MET A 439 24.13 -0.77 -18.00
C MET A 439 25.27 0.11 -17.49
N PHE A 440 25.64 1.17 -18.22
CA PHE A 440 26.72 2.06 -17.77
C PHE A 440 26.36 2.82 -16.49
N LYS A 441 25.10 3.29 -16.34
CA LYS A 441 24.63 3.92 -15.10
C LYS A 441 24.71 2.99 -13.90
N GLU A 442 24.30 1.73 -14.04
CA GLU A 442 24.40 0.77 -12.93
C GLU A 442 25.87 0.40 -12.64
N ALA A 443 26.72 0.29 -13.66
CA ALA A 443 28.15 0.04 -13.48
C ALA A 443 28.85 1.21 -12.76
N GLU A 444 28.50 2.46 -13.08
CA GLU A 444 28.97 3.65 -12.36
C GLU A 444 28.50 3.66 -10.91
N ARG A 445 27.22 3.35 -10.66
CA ARG A 445 26.66 3.24 -9.30
C ARG A 445 27.35 2.16 -8.49
N PHE A 446 27.60 0.99 -9.08
CA PHE A 446 28.36 -0.07 -8.44
C PHE A 446 29.80 0.36 -8.15
N THR A 447 30.47 1.01 -9.09
CA THR A 447 31.83 1.53 -8.88
C THR A 447 31.86 2.59 -7.78
N ALA A 448 30.87 3.48 -7.73
CA ALA A 448 30.74 4.49 -6.67
C ALA A 448 30.46 3.85 -5.31
N ALA A 449 29.57 2.86 -5.26
CA ALA A 449 29.29 2.07 -4.06
C ALA A 449 30.55 1.35 -3.54
N ALA A 450 31.32 0.73 -4.44
CA ALA A 450 32.54 0.00 -4.08
C ALA A 450 33.68 0.94 -3.64
N ARG A 451 33.90 2.06 -4.35
CA ARG A 451 35.04 2.96 -4.11
C ARG A 451 34.80 3.95 -2.98
N TYR A 452 33.66 4.62 -2.99
CA TYR A 452 33.40 5.74 -2.10
C TYR A 452 32.49 5.37 -0.93
N ARG A 453 32.03 4.11 -0.88
CA ARG A 453 30.94 3.69 0.01
C ARG A 453 29.79 4.71 -0.07
N ASP A 454 29.49 5.17 -1.29
CA ASP A 454 28.67 6.36 -1.57
C ASP A 454 27.18 6.18 -1.23
N PHE A 455 26.84 5.15 -0.47
CA PHE A 455 25.62 5.08 0.32
C PHE A 455 25.71 6.14 1.42
N ARG A 456 25.56 7.40 1.01
CA ARG A 456 25.72 8.58 1.89
C ARG A 456 24.83 8.48 3.12
N GLN A 457 23.72 7.76 3.01
CA GLN A 457 22.76 7.51 4.06
C GLN A 457 22.16 6.11 3.88
N LEU A 458 22.21 5.31 4.93
CA LEU A 458 21.61 3.99 5.00
C LEU A 458 20.32 4.07 5.83
N PRO A 459 19.23 3.46 5.36
CA PRO A 459 18.01 3.33 6.14
C PRO A 459 18.26 2.37 7.32
N LEU A 460 17.93 2.81 8.52
CA LEU A 460 17.97 2.02 9.75
C LEU A 460 16.60 2.06 10.43
N ILE A 461 16.36 1.03 11.24
CA ILE A 461 15.20 0.95 12.12
C ILE A 461 15.74 1.00 13.55
N ASP A 462 15.27 1.94 14.35
CA ASP A 462 15.69 2.02 15.75
C ASP A 462 15.01 0.93 16.60
N HIS A 463 15.35 0.89 17.89
CA HIS A 463 14.78 -0.08 18.82
C HIS A 463 13.29 0.15 19.11
N HIS A 464 12.72 1.29 18.71
CA HIS A 464 11.31 1.62 18.78
C HIS A 464 10.56 1.30 17.48
N GLY A 465 11.27 0.86 16.43
CA GLY A 465 10.67 0.56 15.12
C GLY A 465 10.57 1.77 14.19
N PHE A 466 11.18 2.91 14.53
CA PHE A 466 11.16 4.10 13.68
C PHE A 466 12.29 4.09 12.65
N ASP A 467 11.92 4.50 11.45
CA ASP A 467 12.83 4.72 10.34
C ASP A 467 13.65 5.98 10.53
N TYR A 468 14.97 5.87 10.33
CA TYR A 468 15.89 6.99 10.22
C TYR A 468 17.04 6.68 9.27
N THR A 469 17.69 7.74 8.79
CA THR A 469 18.91 7.60 7.98
C THR A 469 20.16 7.92 8.78
N LYS A 470 21.22 7.14 8.56
CA LYS A 470 22.55 7.46 9.10
C LYS A 470 23.63 7.31 8.06
N SER A 471 24.60 8.23 8.08
CA SER A 471 25.72 8.15 7.15
C SER A 471 26.74 7.14 7.63
N LEU A 472 27.27 6.32 6.70
CA LEU A 472 28.36 5.41 7.03
C LEU A 472 29.60 6.17 7.53
N ASN A 473 29.81 7.41 7.09
CA ASN A 473 30.89 8.30 7.54
C ASN A 473 30.71 8.82 8.97
N GLU A 474 29.49 8.82 9.50
CA GLU A 474 29.22 9.22 10.89
C GLU A 474 29.57 8.09 11.87
N VAL A 475 29.48 6.82 11.42
CA VAL A 475 29.60 5.64 12.30
C VAL A 475 30.86 4.82 12.04
N SER A 476 31.46 4.91 10.85
CA SER A 476 32.72 4.24 10.58
C SER A 476 33.88 4.98 11.25
N PRO A 477 34.75 4.29 12.00
CA PRO A 477 35.96 4.90 12.53
C PRO A 477 36.84 5.37 11.36
N LYS A 478 37.36 6.60 11.44
CA LYS A 478 38.21 7.20 10.41
C LYS A 478 39.64 6.67 10.44
N SER A 479 40.04 6.02 11.53
CA SER A 479 41.38 5.48 11.74
C SER A 479 41.36 4.21 12.57
N ALA A 480 42.43 3.41 12.48
CA ALA A 480 42.61 2.21 13.32
C ALA A 480 42.58 2.54 14.81
N LEU A 481 43.11 3.71 15.21
CA LEU A 481 43.06 4.17 16.60
C LEU A 481 41.63 4.47 17.05
N GLU A 482 40.82 5.12 16.22
CA GLU A 482 39.40 5.38 16.53
C GLU A 482 38.62 4.06 16.66
N THR A 483 38.94 3.04 15.85
CA THR A 483 38.36 1.70 15.99
C THR A 483 38.64 1.12 17.37
N ILE A 484 39.88 1.22 17.85
CA ILE A 484 40.28 0.71 19.18
C ILE A 484 39.57 1.51 20.28
N ILE A 485 39.54 2.84 20.19
CA ILE A 485 38.88 3.70 21.18
C ILE A 485 37.38 3.36 21.25
N ARG A 486 36.69 3.38 20.11
CA ARG A 486 35.25 3.06 20.00
C ARG A 486 34.93 1.66 20.50
N TYR A 487 35.83 0.69 20.30
CA TYR A 487 35.65 -0.65 20.86
C TYR A 487 35.49 -0.64 22.39
N PHE A 488 36.15 0.28 23.10
CA PHE A 488 36.01 0.39 24.56
C PHE A 488 34.96 1.43 25.00
N THR A 489 34.75 2.50 24.23
CA THR A 489 33.87 3.60 24.62
C THR A 489 32.42 3.43 24.17
N ASP A 490 32.18 2.74 23.06
CA ASP A 490 30.83 2.65 22.48
C ASP A 490 29.92 1.75 23.33
N SER A 491 28.69 2.22 23.53
CA SER A 491 27.65 1.45 24.19
C SER A 491 27.31 0.18 23.39
N ARG A 492 26.69 -0.81 24.06
CA ARG A 492 26.20 -2.02 23.36
C ARG A 492 25.24 -1.69 22.21
N GLU A 493 24.47 -0.61 22.35
CA GLU A 493 23.52 -0.15 21.33
C GLU A 493 24.25 0.47 20.14
N GLN A 494 25.23 1.32 20.37
CA GLN A 494 26.06 1.90 19.31
C GLN A 494 26.80 0.83 18.52
N LYS A 495 27.33 -0.20 19.19
CA LYS A 495 27.96 -1.35 18.53
C LYS A 495 26.98 -2.15 17.67
N ARG A 496 25.73 -2.34 18.13
CA ARG A 496 24.68 -2.99 17.35
C ARG A 496 24.29 -2.17 16.12
N GLU A 497 24.14 -0.87 16.30
CA GLU A 497 23.82 0.07 15.22
C GLU A 497 24.94 0.11 14.17
N GLN A 498 26.20 0.16 14.60
CA GLN A 498 27.36 0.09 13.71
C GLN A 498 27.37 -1.22 12.91
N LYS A 499 27.08 -2.35 13.56
CA LYS A 499 26.96 -3.64 12.88
C LYS A 499 25.84 -3.63 11.84
N GLN A 500 24.65 -3.15 12.21
CA GLN A 500 23.51 -3.02 11.29
C GLN A 500 23.84 -2.14 10.08
N LEU A 501 24.57 -1.04 10.28
CA LEU A 501 25.02 -0.18 9.19
C LEU A 501 26.00 -0.88 8.25
N LEU A 502 26.97 -1.62 8.79
CA LEU A 502 27.91 -2.37 7.97
C LEU A 502 27.20 -3.48 7.17
N ASP A 503 26.26 -4.19 7.81
CA ASP A 503 25.44 -5.22 7.15
C ASP A 503 24.56 -4.59 6.04
N ALA A 504 23.94 -3.44 6.32
CA ALA A 504 23.15 -2.70 5.33
C ALA A 504 24.00 -2.18 4.16
N ALA A 505 25.20 -1.68 4.43
CA ALA A 505 26.14 -1.23 3.39
C ALA A 505 26.58 -2.37 2.48
N ARG A 506 26.93 -3.52 3.08
CA ARG A 506 27.29 -4.73 2.33
C ARG A 506 26.14 -5.20 1.44
N LEU A 507 24.93 -5.23 1.99
CA LEU A 507 23.73 -5.61 1.23
C LEU A 507 23.46 -4.64 0.08
N GLN A 508 23.65 -3.34 0.27
CA GLN A 508 23.50 -2.37 -0.82
C GLN A 508 24.59 -2.51 -1.90
N GLN A 509 25.83 -2.84 -1.52
CA GLN A 509 26.89 -3.12 -2.48
C GLN A 509 26.58 -4.36 -3.33
N GLU A 510 26.17 -5.46 -2.70
CA GLU A 510 25.75 -6.69 -3.38
C GLU A 510 24.57 -6.44 -4.33
N ARG A 511 23.61 -5.60 -3.91
CA ARG A 511 22.50 -5.18 -4.79
C ARG A 511 22.99 -4.38 -5.99
N ALA A 512 23.90 -3.43 -5.80
CA ALA A 512 24.44 -2.63 -6.89
C ALA A 512 25.21 -3.51 -7.89
N GLU A 513 25.94 -4.52 -7.41
CA GLU A 513 26.60 -5.52 -8.24
C GLU A 513 25.59 -6.33 -9.05
N ASN A 514 24.57 -6.88 -8.38
CA ASN A 514 23.51 -7.65 -9.04
C ASN A 514 22.73 -6.80 -10.06
N GLN A 515 22.50 -5.51 -9.80
CA GLN A 515 21.87 -4.59 -10.75
C GLN A 515 22.76 -4.28 -11.95
N ALA A 516 24.06 -4.09 -11.73
CA ALA A 516 25.02 -3.90 -12.81
C ALA A 516 25.12 -5.12 -13.71
N SER A 517 25.20 -6.33 -13.13
CA SER A 517 25.21 -7.60 -13.87
C SER A 517 23.90 -7.78 -14.66
N ARG A 518 22.73 -7.61 -14.03
CA ARG A 518 21.44 -7.70 -14.70
C ARG A 518 21.32 -6.73 -15.87
N ALA A 519 21.73 -5.47 -15.68
CA ALA A 519 21.68 -4.47 -16.73
C ALA A 519 22.63 -4.79 -17.90
N ALA A 520 23.80 -5.38 -17.63
CA ALA A 520 24.72 -5.84 -18.66
C ALA A 520 24.12 -7.00 -19.48
N ASP A 521 23.63 -8.05 -18.82
CA ASP A 521 22.98 -9.18 -19.48
C ASP A 521 21.78 -8.73 -20.32
N PHE A 522 20.96 -7.82 -19.77
CA PHE A 522 19.81 -7.26 -20.45
C PHE A 522 20.21 -6.44 -21.69
N SER A 523 21.28 -5.63 -21.60
CA SER A 523 21.83 -4.90 -22.74
C SER A 523 22.29 -5.84 -23.85
N LEU A 524 23.02 -6.91 -23.51
CA LEU A 524 23.49 -7.90 -24.48
C LEU A 524 22.34 -8.60 -25.21
N VAL A 525 21.28 -8.98 -24.48
CA VAL A 525 20.08 -9.56 -25.08
C VAL A 525 19.38 -8.58 -26.00
N MET A 526 19.24 -7.31 -25.60
CA MET A 526 18.63 -6.27 -26.43
C MET A 526 19.42 -5.99 -27.71
N GLU A 527 20.75 -5.99 -27.64
CA GLU A 527 21.63 -5.87 -28.83
C GLU A 527 21.45 -7.07 -29.77
N ARG A 528 21.39 -8.30 -29.23
CA ARG A 528 21.11 -9.50 -30.03
C ARG A 528 19.74 -9.45 -30.73
N ILE A 529 18.70 -9.00 -30.03
CA ILE A 529 17.36 -8.83 -30.60
C ILE A 529 17.40 -7.80 -31.75
N LEU A 530 18.08 -6.68 -31.55
CA LEU A 530 18.27 -5.66 -32.59
C LEU A 530 18.99 -6.24 -33.81
N GLU A 531 20.09 -6.98 -33.62
CA GLU A 531 20.84 -7.61 -34.70
C GLU A 531 19.99 -8.58 -35.53
N ASP A 532 19.19 -9.42 -34.88
CA ASP A 532 18.30 -10.34 -35.57
C ASP A 532 17.26 -9.59 -36.43
N HIS A 533 16.67 -8.50 -35.91
CA HIS A 533 15.72 -7.68 -36.68
C HIS A 533 16.40 -6.95 -37.84
N CYS A 534 17.57 -6.37 -37.62
CA CYS A 534 18.38 -5.72 -38.66
C CYS A 534 18.75 -6.71 -39.77
N ARG A 535 19.15 -7.94 -39.40
CA ARG A 535 19.45 -9.02 -40.35
C ARG A 535 18.23 -9.42 -41.16
N ALA A 536 17.07 -9.61 -40.52
CA ALA A 536 15.83 -9.94 -41.20
C ALA A 536 15.37 -8.82 -42.16
N ALA A 537 15.61 -7.56 -41.80
CA ALA A 537 15.27 -6.41 -42.64
C ALA A 537 16.30 -6.09 -43.74
N GLY A 538 17.49 -6.71 -43.72
CA GLY A 538 18.59 -6.38 -44.63
C GLY A 538 19.17 -4.97 -44.41
N VAL A 539 19.06 -4.42 -43.19
CA VAL A 539 19.53 -3.07 -42.84
C VAL A 539 20.59 -3.14 -41.76
N SER A 540 21.64 -2.33 -41.86
CA SER A 540 22.67 -2.24 -40.82
C SER A 540 22.20 -1.42 -39.61
N ALA A 541 22.59 -1.82 -38.40
CA ALA A 541 22.09 -1.25 -37.13
C ALA A 541 22.48 0.22 -36.88
N ASP A 542 23.47 0.75 -37.60
CA ASP A 542 23.90 2.15 -37.63
C ASP A 542 23.00 3.03 -38.50
N ARG A 543 22.28 2.44 -39.46
CA ARG A 543 21.33 3.16 -40.36
C ARG A 543 19.92 3.27 -39.78
N VAL A 544 19.63 2.57 -38.70
CA VAL A 544 18.31 2.59 -38.06
C VAL A 544 18.20 3.81 -37.14
N VAL A 545 17.28 4.72 -37.45
CA VAL A 545 16.99 5.88 -36.60
C VAL A 545 16.31 5.41 -35.31
N PRO A 546 16.86 5.71 -34.12
CA PRO A 546 16.26 5.26 -32.87
C PRO A 546 14.99 6.07 -32.54
N MET A 547 13.92 5.37 -32.19
CA MET A 547 12.70 6.00 -31.68
C MET A 547 12.81 6.19 -30.16
N LEU A 548 13.19 7.39 -29.76
CA LEU A 548 13.29 7.85 -28.36
C LEU A 548 12.29 8.98 -28.13
N ASN A 549 11.85 9.23 -26.89
CA ASN A 549 11.06 10.41 -26.55
C ASN A 549 11.97 11.61 -26.16
N LYS A 550 11.43 12.84 -26.12
CA LYS A 550 12.21 14.06 -25.81
C LYS A 550 12.99 13.96 -24.49
N GLN A 551 12.39 13.35 -23.46
CA GLN A 551 13.05 13.16 -22.17
C GLN A 551 14.23 12.18 -22.26
N GLN A 552 14.06 11.08 -22.99
CA GLN A 552 15.10 10.08 -23.21
C GLN A 552 16.26 10.63 -24.04
N ILE A 553 15.98 11.48 -25.02
CA ILE A 553 17.00 12.18 -25.81
C ILE A 553 17.83 13.10 -24.90
N ALA A 554 17.17 13.93 -24.09
CA ALA A 554 17.86 14.83 -23.15
C ALA A 554 18.71 14.02 -22.14
N GLU A 555 18.13 12.97 -21.55
CA GLU A 555 18.85 12.09 -20.62
C GLU A 555 20.08 11.43 -21.25
N MET A 556 19.96 10.98 -22.51
CA MET A 556 21.07 10.36 -23.25
C MET A 556 22.19 11.36 -23.56
N ARG A 557 21.85 12.62 -23.85
CA ARG A 557 22.84 13.70 -24.03
C ARG A 557 23.56 14.04 -22.74
N ASP A 558 22.79 14.30 -21.68
CA ASP A 558 23.35 14.60 -20.35
C ASP A 558 24.29 13.48 -19.88
N PHE A 559 23.95 12.23 -20.19
CA PHE A 559 24.81 11.08 -19.89
C PHE A 559 26.06 11.08 -20.76
N ALA A 560 25.92 11.27 -22.08
CA ALA A 560 27.05 11.30 -23.00
C ALA A 560 28.05 12.45 -22.74
N GLU A 561 27.58 13.57 -22.18
CA GLU A 561 28.41 14.71 -21.77
C GLU A 561 29.23 14.43 -20.50
N LYS A 562 28.70 13.61 -19.58
CA LYS A 562 29.40 13.19 -18.36
C LYS A 562 30.48 12.15 -18.62
N MET A 563 30.34 11.39 -19.70
CA MET A 563 31.31 10.39 -20.14
C MET A 563 32.57 11.07 -20.71
N PRO A 564 33.77 10.47 -20.58
CA PRO A 564 34.98 10.97 -21.21
C PRO A 564 34.78 11.20 -22.71
N TYR A 565 35.12 12.41 -23.19
CA TYR A 565 34.81 12.89 -24.55
C TYR A 565 35.32 11.98 -25.68
N SER A 566 36.40 11.23 -25.44
CA SER A 566 36.99 10.29 -26.40
C SER A 566 36.39 8.88 -26.38
N SER A 567 35.45 8.59 -25.48
CA SER A 567 34.82 7.26 -25.42
C SER A 567 33.96 7.01 -26.66
N ALA A 568 34.09 5.82 -27.26
CA ALA A 568 33.26 5.40 -28.39
C ALA A 568 31.76 5.44 -28.03
N ILE A 569 31.43 5.16 -26.77
CA ILE A 569 30.07 5.18 -26.22
C ILE A 569 29.49 6.61 -26.18
N SER A 570 30.27 7.62 -25.76
CA SER A 570 29.81 9.02 -25.76
C SER A 570 29.45 9.47 -27.17
N ARG A 571 30.25 9.10 -28.18
CA ARG A 571 29.96 9.38 -29.60
C ARG A 571 28.69 8.68 -30.05
N GLU A 572 28.56 7.37 -29.78
CA GLU A 572 27.37 6.58 -30.13
C GLU A 572 26.08 7.21 -29.56
N PHE A 573 26.08 7.62 -28.29
CA PHE A 573 24.91 8.25 -27.66
C PHE A 573 24.62 9.65 -28.20
N LYS A 574 25.64 10.46 -28.49
CA LYS A 574 25.44 11.79 -29.11
C LYS A 574 24.86 11.67 -30.52
N ASP A 575 25.39 10.75 -31.32
CA ASP A 575 24.93 10.50 -32.68
C ASP A 575 23.49 9.99 -32.68
N ALA A 576 23.19 9.01 -31.83
CA ALA A 576 21.84 8.47 -31.67
C ALA A 576 20.82 9.53 -31.21
N ALA A 577 21.18 10.35 -30.22
CA ALA A 577 20.33 11.45 -29.76
C ALA A 577 20.11 12.49 -30.86
N GLY A 578 21.15 12.83 -31.63
CA GLY A 578 21.05 13.74 -32.79
C GLY A 578 20.14 13.20 -33.88
N LEU A 579 20.23 11.91 -34.22
CA LEU A 579 19.34 11.27 -35.19
C LEU A 579 17.87 11.27 -34.72
N ALA A 580 17.63 10.97 -33.44
CA ALA A 580 16.29 10.97 -32.85
C ALA A 580 15.64 12.37 -32.85
N GLU A 581 16.43 13.43 -32.62
CA GLU A 581 15.92 14.81 -32.69
C GLU A 581 15.54 15.25 -34.09
N ARG A 582 16.41 15.01 -35.06
CA ARG A 582 16.10 15.32 -36.47
C ARG A 582 14.82 14.63 -36.92
N TRP A 583 14.62 13.39 -36.51
CA TRP A 583 13.37 12.67 -36.78
C TRP A 583 12.14 13.37 -36.19
N TYR A 584 12.23 13.93 -34.98
CA TYR A 584 11.14 14.71 -34.39
C TYR A 584 10.91 16.04 -35.11
N GLU A 585 11.98 16.73 -35.51
CA GLU A 585 11.90 17.99 -36.26
C GLU A 585 11.27 17.77 -37.64
N GLU A 586 11.70 16.74 -38.36
CA GLU A 586 11.13 16.33 -39.65
C GLU A 586 9.66 15.95 -39.52
N ARG A 587 9.30 15.16 -38.49
CA ARG A 587 7.91 14.78 -38.23
C ARG A 587 7.04 15.99 -37.86
N ALA A 588 7.57 16.91 -37.06
CA ALA A 588 6.86 18.14 -36.71
C ALA A 588 6.67 19.04 -37.94
N ALA A 589 7.68 19.14 -38.81
CA ALA A 589 7.61 19.86 -40.07
C ALA A 589 6.58 19.23 -41.03
N ALA A 590 6.55 17.90 -41.15
CA ALA A 590 5.56 17.18 -41.96
C ALA A 590 4.13 17.41 -41.43
N GLN A 591 3.94 17.34 -40.10
CA GLN A 591 2.64 17.64 -39.49
C GLN A 591 2.22 19.11 -39.65
N ALA A 592 3.18 20.05 -39.65
CA ALA A 592 2.90 21.46 -39.93
C ALA A 592 2.50 21.66 -41.40
N GLN A 593 3.11 20.94 -42.34
CA GLN A 593 2.74 20.97 -43.76
C GLN A 593 1.36 20.34 -44.02
N GLU A 594 1.01 19.23 -43.35
CA GLU A 594 -0.33 18.64 -43.44
C GLU A 594 -1.42 19.54 -42.83
N ARG A 595 -1.07 20.32 -41.79
CA ARG A 595 -1.99 21.26 -41.13
C ARG A 595 -2.09 22.61 -41.83
N MET A 596 -1.20 22.94 -42.75
CA MET A 596 -1.38 24.10 -43.61
C MET A 596 -2.63 23.81 -44.44
N PRO A 597 -3.75 24.53 -44.22
CA PRO A 597 -4.95 24.32 -45.01
C PRO A 597 -4.51 24.48 -46.45
N THR A 598 -4.73 23.45 -47.27
CA THR A 598 -4.69 23.60 -48.71
C THR A 598 -5.67 24.72 -49.00
N TYR A 599 -5.13 25.92 -49.22
CA TYR A 599 -5.90 27.10 -49.58
C TYR A 599 -6.60 26.67 -50.87
N ASP A 600 -7.86 26.26 -50.73
CA ASP A 600 -8.66 25.79 -51.84
C ASP A 600 -8.86 27.01 -52.72
N ARG A 601 -8.01 27.11 -53.74
CA ARG A 601 -7.94 28.24 -54.67
C ARG A 601 -9.15 28.24 -55.62
N SER A 602 -10.18 27.44 -55.33
CA SER A 602 -11.38 27.29 -56.16
C SER A 602 -12.56 28.20 -55.79
N THR A 603 -12.53 28.93 -54.66
CA THR A 603 -13.49 30.02 -54.42
C THR A 603 -13.10 31.31 -55.14
N ARG A 604 -13.27 31.29 -56.47
CA ARG A 604 -13.55 32.51 -57.24
C ARG A 604 -14.74 33.23 -56.58
N PRO A 605 -14.66 34.53 -56.28
CA PRO A 605 -15.83 35.31 -55.90
C PRO A 605 -16.70 35.46 -57.15
N GLY A 606 -17.68 34.57 -57.29
CA GLY A 606 -18.85 34.82 -58.11
C GLY A 606 -19.70 35.84 -57.37
N GLU A 607 -19.64 37.08 -57.83
CA GLU A 607 -20.70 38.05 -57.64
C GLU A 607 -22.03 37.38 -57.98
N ASP A 608 -22.91 37.21 -57.01
CA ASP A 608 -24.33 37.44 -57.26
C ASP A 608 -25.10 37.67 -55.96
N ALA A 609 -25.74 38.83 -55.95
CA ALA A 609 -26.63 39.32 -54.93
C ALA A 609 -27.91 38.47 -54.83
N ARG A 610 -28.41 38.25 -53.61
CA ARG A 610 -29.82 38.46 -53.21
C ARG A 610 -30.03 38.07 -51.74
N SER A 611 -30.09 39.11 -50.92
CA SER A 611 -31.11 39.39 -49.91
C SER A 611 -31.99 38.22 -49.44
N GLN A 612 -31.88 37.82 -48.17
CA GLN A 612 -33.03 37.50 -47.30
C GLN A 612 -32.65 37.63 -45.80
N PRO A 613 -33.63 37.98 -44.93
CA PRO A 613 -33.38 38.58 -43.63
C PRO A 613 -33.24 37.56 -42.50
N SER A 614 -32.53 38.00 -41.48
CA SER A 614 -32.28 37.40 -40.17
C SER A 614 -33.54 36.93 -39.44
N LYS A 615 -33.59 35.64 -39.08
CA LYS A 615 -34.33 35.18 -37.90
C LYS A 615 -33.41 35.23 -36.69
N ILE A 616 -33.69 36.19 -35.84
CA ILE A 616 -33.21 36.30 -34.47
C ILE A 616 -34.01 35.27 -33.67
N ASP A 617 -33.38 34.16 -33.30
CA ASP A 617 -33.93 33.29 -32.25
C ASP A 617 -33.40 33.77 -30.90
N ASP A 618 -34.33 34.44 -30.25
CA ASP A 618 -34.39 34.86 -28.88
C ASP A 618 -34.34 33.65 -27.94
N ARG A 619 -33.26 33.52 -27.16
CA ARG A 619 -33.22 32.65 -25.96
C ARG A 619 -32.41 33.32 -24.85
N GLY A 620 -33.12 34.14 -24.09
CA GLY A 620 -33.41 33.80 -22.71
C GLY A 620 -32.29 34.04 -21.71
N ASP A 621 -32.29 35.27 -21.22
CA ASP A 621 -31.99 35.66 -19.84
C ASP A 621 -31.99 34.51 -18.82
N ARG A 622 -30.86 34.37 -18.11
CA ARG A 622 -30.91 34.02 -16.70
C ARG A 622 -29.80 34.73 -15.94
N GLU A 623 -30.17 35.92 -15.48
CA GLU A 623 -29.53 36.69 -14.45
C GLU A 623 -29.36 35.91 -13.13
N SER A 624 -28.19 36.14 -12.52
CA SER A 624 -28.04 36.58 -11.13
C SER A 624 -28.59 35.71 -9.99
N SER A 625 -27.67 35.10 -9.23
CA SER A 625 -27.59 35.47 -7.81
C SER A 625 -26.19 35.26 -7.24
N SER A 626 -25.57 36.40 -6.94
CA SER A 626 -24.50 36.58 -5.98
C SER A 626 -25.02 36.40 -4.56
N ARG A 627 -24.34 35.60 -3.74
CA ARG A 627 -24.17 35.74 -2.27
C ARG A 627 -22.88 34.95 -1.95
N GLY A 628 -21.80 35.47 -1.37
CA GLY A 628 -21.67 36.65 -0.53
C GLY A 628 -21.69 36.28 0.95
N ARG A 629 -20.71 35.48 1.43
CA ARG A 629 -19.87 35.69 2.61
C ARG A 629 -18.97 34.49 2.87
#